data_AF-A0A1W1YCY2-F1
#
_entry.id   AF-A0A1W1YCY2-F1
#
_cell.length_a   1.000
_cell.length_b   1.000
_cell.length_c   1.000
_cell.angle_alpha   90.00
_cell.angle_beta   90.00
_cell.angle_gamma   90.00
#
_symmetry.space_group_name_H-M   'P 1'
#
loop_
_entity.id
_entity.type
_entity.pdbx_description
1 polymer ?
#
loop_
_entity_poly.entity_id
_entity_poly.type
_entity_poly.pdbx_seq_one_letter_code
_entity_poly.pdbx_strand_id
1 'polypeptide(L)'
;MVLVLSRDGTPVLQPVFYGERQAEPVGADGGIEVVTGDEGSDKRRTTLSKRLVDELAMQRRDVLALHVASDPGLALHIMVFTLADADTHDWRARAATTLRAPVPAGPIIGFESKDAPASSALAELRSSLDESWRAGNDATSRFDLFRVLPDDCRAAWLGYVVARSLEASLNMAGERQLPFQDHLGSLIGIDMAQWWRPTATNYFDRVSKQVILDALTDVGGLELSSRFASVKKGDLAMSAERVFAGTYITEVEVREKALAWVPEVMRFASTAPEAGEVDIDASDAEPGVDGEIHTPRELAA
;
A
#
# COMPACT_ATOMS: atom_id res chain seq x y z
N MET A 1 -29.88 -26.46 23.23
CA MET A 1 -29.91 -27.01 21.87
C MET A 1 -30.40 -25.90 20.95
N VAL A 2 -29.57 -25.43 20.01
CA VAL A 2 -29.94 -24.36 19.08
C VAL A 2 -30.12 -25.00 17.71
N LEU A 3 -31.24 -24.69 17.04
CA LEU A 3 -31.51 -25.12 15.68
C LEU A 3 -30.88 -24.09 14.73
N VAL A 4 -29.98 -24.52 13.85
CA VAL A 4 -29.28 -23.64 12.91
C VAL A 4 -29.47 -24.17 11.49
N LEU A 5 -29.53 -23.29 10.49
CA LEU A 5 -29.61 -23.69 9.08
C LEU A 5 -28.19 -23.89 8.52
N SER A 6 -27.95 -25.04 7.89
CA SER A 6 -26.69 -25.28 7.16
C SER A 6 -26.63 -24.45 5.87
N ARG A 7 -25.45 -24.41 5.23
CA ARG A 7 -25.26 -23.71 3.95
C ARG A 7 -26.16 -24.23 2.81
N ASP A 8 -26.67 -25.46 2.94
CA ASP A 8 -27.62 -26.06 1.99
C ASP A 8 -29.09 -25.88 2.42
N GLY A 9 -29.36 -25.00 3.39
CA GLY A 9 -30.70 -24.67 3.85
C GLY A 9 -31.40 -25.75 4.69
N THR A 10 -30.66 -26.78 5.13
CA THR A 10 -31.23 -27.85 5.94
C THR A 10 -31.11 -27.51 7.43
N PRO A 11 -32.17 -27.64 8.25
CA PRO A 11 -32.08 -27.38 9.68
C PRO A 11 -31.27 -28.50 10.36
N VAL A 12 -30.14 -28.12 10.98
CA VAL A 12 -29.27 -29.03 11.72
C VAL A 12 -29.27 -28.62 13.19
N LEU A 13 -29.44 -29.61 14.06
CA LEU A 13 -29.34 -29.42 15.50
C LEU A 13 -27.87 -29.46 15.91
N GLN A 14 -27.34 -28.34 16.39
CA GLN A 14 -25.98 -28.30 16.91
C GLN A 14 -25.96 -28.82 18.36
N PRO A 15 -25.29 -29.95 18.65
CA PRO A 15 -25.17 -30.44 20.01
C PRO A 15 -24.29 -29.49 20.81
N VAL A 16 -24.83 -28.94 21.91
CA VAL A 16 -24.07 -28.15 22.88
C VAL A 16 -23.52 -29.15 23.89
N PHE A 17 -22.24 -29.49 23.77
CA PHE A 17 -21.55 -30.29 24.78
C PHE A 17 -21.26 -29.41 26.00
N TYR A 18 -21.87 -29.72 27.14
CA TYR A 18 -21.42 -29.20 28.43
C TYR A 18 -20.39 -30.18 28.99
N GLY A 19 -19.10 -29.87 28.82
CA GLY A 19 -18.04 -30.50 29.59
C GLY A 19 -17.71 -29.64 30.80
N GLU A 20 -17.82 -30.19 32.01
CA GLU A 20 -17.23 -29.54 33.19
C GLU A 20 -15.71 -29.49 33.01
N ARG A 21 -15.18 -28.27 32.85
CA ARG A 21 -13.73 -28.04 32.80
C ARG A 21 -13.23 -27.97 34.24
N GLN A 22 -12.41 -28.94 34.67
CA GLN A 22 -11.69 -28.84 35.93
C GLN A 22 -10.84 -27.56 35.94
N ALA A 23 -11.02 -26.75 36.98
CA ALA A 23 -10.35 -25.46 37.13
C ALA A 23 -8.89 -25.67 37.55
N GLU A 24 -7.97 -25.30 36.67
CA GLU A 24 -6.57 -25.06 37.02
C GLU A 24 -6.45 -23.83 37.94
N PRO A 25 -5.52 -23.81 38.92
CA PRO A 25 -5.45 -22.78 39.93
C PRO A 25 -5.12 -21.41 39.33
N VAL A 26 -6.00 -20.45 39.60
CA VAL A 26 -5.96 -19.07 39.13
C VAL A 26 -4.80 -18.33 39.82
N GLY A 27 -3.75 -18.01 39.05
CA GLY A 27 -2.81 -16.96 39.40
C GLY A 27 -3.56 -15.63 39.57
N ALA A 28 -3.24 -14.92 40.64
CA ALA A 28 -3.97 -13.76 41.15
C ALA A 28 -4.09 -12.60 40.14
N ASP A 29 -5.16 -12.56 39.36
CA ASP A 29 -5.68 -11.35 38.70
C ASP A 29 -7.22 -11.43 38.57
N GLY A 30 -7.89 -11.67 39.69
CA GLY A 30 -9.34 -11.86 39.79
C GLY A 30 -10.12 -10.55 39.93
N GLY A 31 -9.88 -9.56 39.08
CA GLY A 31 -10.74 -8.37 39.01
C GLY A 31 -12.16 -8.75 38.60
N ILE A 32 -13.18 -8.21 39.27
CA ILE A 32 -14.59 -8.38 38.88
C ILE A 32 -15.02 -7.09 38.19
N GLU A 33 -15.49 -7.19 36.95
CA GLU A 33 -16.04 -6.05 36.22
C GLU A 33 -17.56 -6.01 36.35
N VAL A 34 -18.08 -4.83 36.70
CA VAL A 34 -19.51 -4.60 36.84
C VAL A 34 -20.06 -4.17 35.49
N VAL A 35 -20.81 -5.05 34.84
CA VAL A 35 -21.54 -4.69 33.62
C VAL A 35 -22.85 -3.99 34.04
N THR A 36 -22.91 -2.69 33.87
CA THR A 36 -24.15 -1.92 34.05
C THR A 36 -24.95 -1.98 32.75
N GLY A 37 -26.12 -2.63 32.77
CA GLY A 37 -27.11 -2.46 31.71
C GLY A 37 -27.73 -1.07 31.84
N ASP A 38 -27.66 -0.27 30.79
CA ASP A 38 -28.36 1.01 30.76
C ASP A 38 -29.84 0.81 30.47
N GLU A 39 -30.65 1.65 31.11
CA GLU A 39 -32.11 1.74 31.08
C GLU A 39 -32.95 0.70 31.84
N GLY A 40 -33.37 1.12 33.05
CA GLY A 40 -34.79 1.08 33.41
C GLY A 40 -35.41 -0.30 33.69
N SER A 41 -34.91 -1.05 34.65
CA SER A 41 -35.72 -1.85 35.59
C SER A 41 -34.80 -2.66 36.48
N ASP A 42 -35.32 -3.02 37.65
CA ASP A 42 -34.73 -3.74 38.79
C ASP A 42 -34.09 -5.11 38.45
N LYS A 43 -33.10 -5.13 37.55
CA LYS A 43 -32.33 -6.30 37.17
C LYS A 43 -30.97 -6.25 37.87
N ARG A 44 -30.73 -7.25 38.73
CA ARG A 44 -29.43 -7.58 39.33
C ARG A 44 -28.29 -7.21 38.38
N ARG A 45 -27.42 -6.29 38.82
CA ARG A 45 -26.11 -6.06 38.19
C ARG A 45 -25.41 -7.40 38.06
N THR A 46 -25.25 -7.88 36.83
CA THR A 46 -24.46 -9.09 36.56
C THR A 46 -22.99 -8.69 36.64
N THR A 47 -22.32 -9.17 37.67
CA THR A 47 -20.87 -9.04 37.82
C THR A 47 -20.20 -10.15 37.03
N LEU A 48 -19.37 -9.82 36.04
CA LEU A 48 -18.56 -10.78 35.31
C LEU A 48 -17.12 -10.75 35.85
N SER A 49 -16.42 -11.88 35.85
CA SER A 49 -14.98 -11.85 36.12
C SER A 49 -14.25 -11.22 34.94
N LYS A 50 -13.16 -10.50 35.19
CA LYS A 50 -12.30 -9.87 34.16
C LYS A 50 -11.89 -10.89 33.10
N ARG A 51 -11.45 -12.08 33.53
CA ARG A 51 -11.12 -13.18 32.61
C ARG A 51 -12.28 -13.53 31.68
N LEU A 52 -13.51 -13.64 32.21
CA LEU A 52 -14.69 -13.93 31.39
C LEU A 52 -15.00 -12.77 30.44
N VAL A 53 -14.84 -11.52 30.86
CA VAL A 53 -14.99 -10.35 29.97
C VAL A 53 -13.99 -10.41 28.82
N ASP A 54 -12.71 -10.69 29.09
CA ASP A 54 -11.69 -10.80 28.06
C ASP A 54 -11.97 -11.96 27.08
N GLU A 55 -12.35 -13.13 27.60
CA GLU A 55 -12.73 -14.30 26.79
C GLU A 55 -13.93 -13.98 25.88
N LEU A 56 -14.98 -13.34 26.42
CA LEU A 56 -16.16 -12.92 25.64
C LEU A 56 -15.82 -11.84 24.62
N ALA A 57 -14.96 -10.89 24.96
CA ALA A 57 -14.50 -9.84 24.04
C ALA A 57 -13.74 -10.44 22.85
N MET A 58 -12.87 -11.42 23.10
CA MET A 58 -12.16 -12.17 22.05
C MET A 58 -13.13 -12.94 21.16
N GLN A 59 -14.05 -13.71 21.74
CA GLN A 59 -15.04 -14.47 20.96
C GLN A 59 -15.93 -13.55 20.13
N ARG A 60 -16.39 -12.42 20.69
CA ARG A 60 -17.19 -11.42 19.97
C ARG A 60 -16.41 -10.83 18.79
N ARG A 61 -15.13 -10.50 18.98
CA ARG A 61 -14.25 -10.03 17.90
C ARG A 61 -14.12 -11.09 16.81
N ASP A 62 -13.93 -12.35 17.17
CA ASP A 62 -13.70 -13.44 16.20
C ASP A 62 -14.94 -13.70 15.34
N VAL A 63 -16.13 -13.62 15.94
CA VAL A 63 -17.40 -13.67 15.18
C VAL A 63 -17.50 -12.50 14.19
N LEU A 64 -17.16 -11.28 14.61
CA LEU A 64 -17.13 -10.13 13.70
C LEU A 64 -16.10 -10.33 12.58
N ALA A 65 -14.89 -10.78 12.92
CA ALA A 65 -13.81 -11.00 11.97
C ALA A 65 -14.20 -12.04 10.90
N LEU A 66 -14.89 -13.11 11.28
CA LEU A 66 -15.40 -14.11 10.33
C LEU A 66 -16.36 -13.49 9.30
N HIS A 67 -17.29 -12.64 9.75
CA HIS A 67 -18.25 -12.00 8.85
C HIS A 67 -17.58 -10.96 7.95
N VAL A 68 -16.65 -10.15 8.47
CA VAL A 68 -15.88 -9.19 7.67
C VAL A 68 -15.02 -9.92 6.63
N ALA A 69 -14.35 -11.02 7.01
CA ALA A 69 -13.54 -11.81 6.09
C ALA A 69 -14.39 -12.51 5.01
N SER A 70 -15.68 -12.75 5.28
CA SER A 70 -16.62 -13.38 4.33
C SER A 70 -17.28 -12.37 3.39
N ASP A 71 -17.08 -11.06 3.58
CA ASP A 71 -17.62 -9.97 2.76
C ASP A 71 -16.49 -9.02 2.31
N PRO A 72 -15.88 -9.27 1.13
CA PRO A 72 -14.80 -8.44 0.60
C PRO A 72 -15.18 -6.97 0.37
N GLY A 73 -16.46 -6.70 0.06
CA GLY A 73 -16.94 -5.33 -0.16
C GLY A 73 -16.97 -4.55 1.16
N LEU A 74 -17.50 -5.15 2.22
CA LEU A 74 -17.44 -4.56 3.56
C LEU A 74 -16.00 -4.41 4.04
N ALA A 75 -15.14 -5.42 3.84
CA ALA A 75 -13.74 -5.35 4.20
C ALA A 75 -13.01 -4.18 3.51
N LEU A 76 -13.26 -3.98 2.22
CA LEU A 76 -12.72 -2.85 1.47
C LEU A 76 -13.21 -1.51 2.03
N HIS A 77 -14.51 -1.38 2.30
CA HIS A 77 -15.07 -0.17 2.89
C HIS A 77 -14.46 0.14 4.27
N ILE A 78 -14.32 -0.87 5.13
CA ILE A 78 -13.68 -0.73 6.44
C ILE A 78 -12.23 -0.26 6.28
N MET A 79 -11.47 -0.86 5.37
CA MET A 79 -10.08 -0.51 5.12
C MET A 79 -9.95 0.95 4.67
N VAL A 80 -10.66 1.34 3.59
CA VAL A 80 -10.58 2.69 3.04
C VAL A 80 -11.02 3.74 4.05
N PHE A 81 -12.16 3.51 4.72
CA PHE A 81 -12.65 4.39 5.77
C PHE A 81 -11.65 4.55 6.90
N THR A 82 -11.10 3.44 7.43
CA THR A 82 -10.12 3.47 8.52
C THR A 82 -8.90 4.32 8.15
N LEU A 83 -8.40 4.17 6.92
CA LEU A 83 -7.22 4.91 6.47
C LEU A 83 -7.54 6.38 6.17
N ALA A 84 -8.74 6.69 5.66
CA ALA A 84 -9.19 8.05 5.38
C ALA A 84 -9.55 8.85 6.65
N ASP A 85 -10.14 8.20 7.65
CA ASP A 85 -10.56 8.79 8.92
C ASP A 85 -9.41 8.94 9.95
N ALA A 86 -8.22 8.46 9.60
CA ALA A 86 -7.05 8.54 10.48
C ALA A 86 -6.66 9.99 10.84
N ASP A 87 -6.91 10.96 9.94
CA ASP A 87 -6.59 12.38 10.16
C ASP A 87 -7.64 13.12 11.00
N THR A 88 -8.86 12.57 11.12
CA THR A 88 -9.99 13.15 11.90
C THR A 88 -10.01 12.68 13.34
N HIS A 89 -9.08 11.80 13.72
CA HIS A 89 -9.19 11.02 14.94
C HIS A 89 -9.12 11.88 16.21
N ASP A 90 -10.10 11.68 17.09
CA ASP A 90 -9.96 12.00 18.50
C ASP A 90 -8.87 11.08 19.07
N TRP A 91 -7.70 11.65 19.37
CA TRP A 91 -6.55 10.93 19.93
C TRP A 91 -6.86 10.21 21.26
N ARG A 92 -8.00 10.52 21.89
CA ARG A 92 -8.47 9.87 23.12
C ARG A 92 -9.28 8.59 22.87
N ALA A 93 -9.79 8.39 21.65
CA ALA A 93 -10.58 7.21 21.32
C ALA A 93 -9.69 5.99 21.04
N ARG A 94 -10.06 4.83 21.58
CA ARG A 94 -9.38 3.56 21.26
C ARG A 94 -9.74 3.15 19.84
N ALA A 95 -8.72 3.00 18.99
CA ALA A 95 -8.93 2.52 17.63
C ALA A 95 -9.51 1.09 17.59
N ALA A 96 -10.48 0.87 16.71
CA ALA A 96 -11.14 -0.42 16.53
C ALA A 96 -10.29 -1.47 15.79
N THR A 97 -9.25 -1.04 15.06
CA THR A 97 -8.36 -1.89 14.25
C THR A 97 -6.91 -1.43 14.35
N THR A 98 -5.96 -2.31 14.00
CA THR A 98 -4.53 -2.03 13.89
C THR A 98 -4.09 -1.56 12.49
N LEU A 99 -4.99 -1.57 11.50
CA LEU A 99 -4.70 -1.06 10.16
C LEU A 99 -4.32 0.42 10.22
N ARG A 100 -3.15 0.77 9.67
CA ARG A 100 -2.61 2.12 9.61
C ARG A 100 -1.84 2.30 8.32
N ALA A 101 -1.89 3.51 7.78
CA ALA A 101 -1.06 3.97 6.66
C ALA A 101 -0.65 5.43 6.93
N PRO A 102 0.25 5.66 7.91
CA PRO A 102 0.71 7.01 8.19
C PRO A 102 1.41 7.57 6.94
N VAL A 103 1.36 8.90 6.78
CA VAL A 103 2.13 9.56 5.73
C VAL A 103 3.62 9.28 6.00
N PRO A 104 4.36 8.70 5.03
CA PRO A 104 5.77 8.40 5.22
C PRO A 104 6.59 9.66 5.53
N ALA A 105 7.61 9.51 6.37
CA ALA A 105 8.55 10.59 6.60
C ALA A 105 9.35 10.85 5.32
N GLY A 106 9.33 12.09 4.83
CA GLY A 106 10.18 12.48 3.70
C GLY A 106 11.67 12.34 4.05
N PRO A 107 12.54 11.97 3.10
CA PRO A 107 13.98 11.84 3.34
C PRO A 107 14.66 13.19 3.66
N ILE A 108 13.98 14.30 3.38
CA ILE A 108 14.44 15.66 3.67
C ILE A 108 13.31 16.39 4.41
N ILE A 109 13.59 16.86 5.62
CA ILE A 109 12.65 17.62 6.44
C ILE A 109 12.37 18.97 5.78
N GLY A 110 11.10 19.29 5.56
CA GLY A 110 10.67 20.58 4.99
C GLY A 110 11.03 20.75 3.51
N PHE A 111 11.36 19.67 2.80
CA PHE A 111 11.51 19.73 1.36
C PHE A 111 10.15 19.86 0.68
N GLU A 112 10.01 20.90 -0.13
CA GLU A 112 8.88 21.09 -1.02
C GLU A 112 9.39 21.14 -2.46
N SER A 113 8.83 20.28 -3.31
CA SER A 113 9.08 20.31 -4.74
C SER A 113 8.30 21.48 -5.36
N LYS A 114 8.87 22.68 -5.29
CA LYS A 114 8.25 23.88 -5.88
C LYS A 114 8.00 23.67 -7.37
N ASP A 115 6.79 24.02 -7.81
CA ASP A 115 6.34 23.95 -9.20
C ASP A 115 6.44 22.55 -9.85
N ALA A 116 6.46 21.49 -9.04
CA ALA A 116 6.47 20.13 -9.56
C ALA A 116 5.06 19.72 -10.03
N PRO A 117 4.87 19.39 -11.33
CA PRO A 117 3.55 19.05 -11.89
C PRO A 117 2.83 17.93 -11.13
N ALA A 118 3.57 16.89 -10.73
CA ALA A 118 3.01 15.76 -9.98
C ALA A 118 2.46 16.17 -8.61
N SER A 119 3.18 17.03 -7.89
CA SER A 119 2.77 17.52 -6.57
C SER A 119 1.52 18.40 -6.66
N SER A 120 1.42 19.25 -7.70
CA SER A 120 0.21 20.02 -7.98
C SER A 120 -0.98 19.13 -8.33
N ALA A 121 -0.78 18.13 -9.21
CA ALA A 121 -1.83 17.18 -9.59
C ALA A 121 -2.34 16.36 -8.39
N LEU A 122 -1.46 15.94 -7.48
CA LEU A 122 -1.83 15.25 -6.24
C LEU A 122 -2.65 16.15 -5.30
N ALA A 123 -2.31 17.45 -5.20
CA ALA A 123 -3.07 18.41 -4.41
C ALA A 123 -4.47 18.66 -4.99
N GLU A 124 -4.59 18.71 -6.32
CA GLU A 124 -5.88 18.80 -7.02
C GLU A 124 -6.73 17.53 -6.83
N LEU A 125 -6.13 16.34 -6.95
CA LEU A 125 -6.81 15.08 -6.64
C LEU A 125 -7.34 15.10 -5.20
N ARG A 126 -6.52 15.53 -4.24
CA ARG A 126 -6.93 15.62 -2.84
C ARG A 126 -8.10 16.57 -2.62
N SER A 127 -8.12 17.73 -3.29
CA SER A 127 -9.19 18.71 -3.14
C SER A 127 -10.49 18.30 -3.84
N SER A 128 -10.41 17.38 -4.82
CA SER A 128 -11.57 16.82 -5.52
C SER A 128 -12.35 15.74 -4.75
N LEU A 129 -11.79 15.23 -3.64
CA LEU A 129 -12.42 14.16 -2.86
C LEU A 129 -13.71 14.63 -2.17
N ASP A 130 -14.77 13.83 -2.28
CA ASP A 130 -16.01 14.06 -1.54
C ASP A 130 -15.79 13.78 -0.04
N GLU A 131 -15.85 14.84 0.75
CA GLU A 131 -15.71 14.82 2.21
C GLU A 131 -17.04 14.91 2.97
N SER A 132 -18.19 14.84 2.30
CA SER A 132 -19.51 14.94 2.95
C SER A 132 -19.70 13.91 4.07
N TRP A 133 -19.07 12.74 3.95
CA TRP A 133 -19.07 11.71 4.98
C TRP A 133 -18.43 12.14 6.31
N ARG A 134 -17.56 13.16 6.30
CA ARG A 134 -16.94 13.72 7.51
C ARG A 134 -17.92 14.53 8.37
N ALA A 135 -19.13 14.80 7.89
CA ALA A 135 -20.17 15.49 8.66
C ALA A 135 -20.71 14.68 9.87
N GLY A 136 -20.40 13.38 9.95
CA GLY A 136 -20.73 12.53 11.10
C GLY A 136 -19.96 12.93 12.37
N ASN A 137 -20.65 12.98 13.50
CA ASN A 137 -20.09 13.40 14.79
C ASN A 137 -19.14 12.36 15.41
N ASP A 138 -19.28 11.08 15.03
CA ASP A 138 -18.50 9.96 15.54
C ASP A 138 -18.07 9.02 14.40
N ALA A 139 -17.19 8.06 14.70
CA ALA A 139 -16.69 7.14 13.69
C ALA A 139 -17.80 6.27 13.06
N THR A 140 -18.84 5.92 13.83
CA THR A 140 -19.96 5.10 13.34
C THR A 140 -20.78 5.86 12.30
N SER A 141 -21.21 7.08 12.62
CA SER A 141 -21.97 7.95 11.72
C SER A 141 -21.16 8.34 10.48
N ARG A 142 -19.85 8.61 10.61
CA ARG A 142 -18.97 8.85 9.46
C ARG A 142 -18.83 7.62 8.57
N PHE A 143 -18.75 6.42 9.14
CA PHE A 143 -18.69 5.18 8.37
C PHE A 143 -19.99 4.93 7.59
N ASP A 144 -21.14 5.15 8.22
CA ASP A 144 -22.44 5.00 7.55
C ASP A 144 -22.60 5.99 6.40
N LEU A 145 -22.19 7.25 6.58
CA LEU A 145 -22.18 8.23 5.48
C LEU A 145 -21.17 7.85 4.38
N PHE A 146 -19.98 7.37 4.75
CA PHE A 146 -18.96 6.92 3.80
C PHE A 146 -19.48 5.79 2.90
N ARG A 147 -20.23 4.84 3.46
CA ARG A 147 -20.82 3.72 2.69
C ARG A 147 -21.89 4.16 1.69
N VAL A 148 -22.52 5.32 1.91
CA VAL A 148 -23.57 5.85 1.04
C VAL A 148 -23.00 6.75 -0.08
N LEU A 149 -21.71 7.12 -0.01
CA LEU A 149 -21.04 7.80 -1.12
C LEU A 149 -21.17 7.00 -2.42
N PRO A 150 -21.22 7.65 -3.59
CA PRO A 150 -21.14 6.95 -4.88
C PRO A 150 -19.88 6.08 -4.98
N ASP A 151 -19.96 5.00 -5.77
CA ASP A 151 -18.87 4.04 -5.94
C ASP A 151 -17.57 4.72 -6.42
N ASP A 152 -17.67 5.66 -7.37
CA ASP A 152 -16.53 6.43 -7.87
C ASP A 152 -15.88 7.28 -6.77
N CYS A 153 -16.67 7.85 -5.85
CA CYS A 153 -16.15 8.62 -4.72
C CYS A 153 -15.41 7.70 -3.73
N ARG A 154 -15.94 6.49 -3.45
CA ARG A 154 -15.26 5.52 -2.58
C ARG A 154 -13.97 5.00 -3.24
N ALA A 155 -13.98 4.80 -4.56
CA ALA A 155 -12.80 4.42 -5.34
C ALA A 155 -11.74 5.53 -5.37
N ALA A 156 -12.14 6.80 -5.46
CA ALA A 156 -11.22 7.94 -5.38
C ALA A 156 -10.53 7.99 -4.01
N TRP A 157 -11.27 7.74 -2.92
CA TRP A 157 -10.68 7.61 -1.58
C TRP A 157 -9.70 6.44 -1.49
N LEU A 158 -10.03 5.27 -2.07
CA LEU A 158 -9.10 4.13 -2.14
C LEU A 158 -7.79 4.54 -2.83
N GLY A 159 -7.87 5.16 -4.00
CA GLY A 159 -6.70 5.63 -4.74
C GLY A 159 -5.86 6.61 -3.91
N TYR A 160 -6.52 7.57 -3.26
CA TYR A 160 -5.84 8.56 -2.43
C TYR A 160 -5.12 7.94 -1.21
N VAL A 161 -5.78 7.04 -0.45
CA VAL A 161 -5.18 6.46 0.76
C VAL A 161 -4.03 5.52 0.44
N VAL A 162 -4.05 4.84 -0.72
CA VAL A 162 -2.93 4.03 -1.21
C VAL A 162 -1.80 4.91 -1.72
N ALA A 163 -2.10 5.94 -2.51
CA ALA A 163 -1.09 6.83 -3.07
C ALA A 163 -0.31 7.59 -1.98
N ARG A 164 -1.00 8.10 -0.95
CA ARG A 164 -0.35 8.85 0.14
C ARG A 164 0.54 8.00 1.06
N SER A 165 0.46 6.67 0.96
CA SER A 165 1.27 5.74 1.77
C SER A 165 2.57 5.34 1.08
N LEU A 166 2.81 5.78 -0.16
CA LEU A 166 4.03 5.43 -0.89
C LEU A 166 5.25 6.14 -0.29
N GLU A 167 6.27 5.36 0.04
CA GLU A 167 7.57 5.90 0.46
C GLU A 167 8.34 6.50 -0.72
N ALA A 168 9.22 7.46 -0.45
CA ALA A 168 10.08 8.03 -1.48
C ALA A 168 11.15 7.00 -1.90
N SER A 169 11.18 6.67 -3.20
CA SER A 169 12.20 5.80 -3.79
C SER A 169 13.05 6.54 -4.83
N LEU A 170 14.17 5.93 -5.20
CA LEU A 170 14.99 6.32 -6.32
C LEU A 170 15.58 5.05 -6.96
N ASN A 171 15.66 5.02 -8.29
CA ASN A 171 16.23 3.88 -9.01
C ASN A 171 17.77 3.93 -8.97
N MET A 172 18.33 3.74 -7.78
CA MET A 172 19.76 3.72 -7.51
C MET A 172 20.04 2.76 -6.37
N ALA A 173 21.13 2.00 -6.47
CA ALA A 173 21.55 1.10 -5.40
C ALA A 173 21.69 1.83 -4.05
N GLY A 174 21.14 1.21 -3.00
CA GLY A 174 21.20 1.72 -1.63
C GLY A 174 19.84 1.73 -0.95
N GLU A 175 19.75 2.42 0.20
CA GLU A 175 18.56 2.44 1.06
C GLU A 175 17.32 3.07 0.42
N ARG A 176 17.46 3.78 -0.72
CA ARG A 176 16.34 4.42 -1.41
C ARG A 176 15.77 3.57 -2.55
N GLN A 177 16.37 2.42 -2.83
CA GLN A 177 15.87 1.51 -3.85
C GLN A 177 14.65 0.75 -3.35
N LEU A 178 13.53 0.86 -4.07
CA LEU A 178 12.32 0.08 -3.81
C LEU A 178 11.87 -0.60 -5.11
N PRO A 179 12.37 -1.83 -5.42
CA PRO A 179 12.13 -2.49 -6.70
C PRO A 179 10.64 -2.68 -7.05
N PHE A 180 9.80 -2.82 -6.03
CA PHE A 180 8.35 -2.91 -6.23
C PHE A 180 7.76 -1.61 -6.82
N GLN A 181 8.28 -0.43 -6.43
CA GLN A 181 7.83 0.83 -7.02
C GLN A 181 8.31 1.00 -8.46
N ASP A 182 9.52 0.54 -8.79
CA ASP A 182 10.03 0.52 -10.17
C ASP A 182 9.16 -0.38 -11.06
N HIS A 183 8.76 -1.55 -10.53
CA HIS A 183 7.82 -2.44 -11.20
C HIS A 183 6.44 -1.79 -11.39
N LEU A 184 5.90 -1.14 -10.36
CA LEU A 184 4.62 -0.41 -10.47
C LEU A 184 4.68 0.72 -11.50
N GLY A 185 5.74 1.52 -11.49
CA GLY A 185 5.93 2.59 -12.47
C GLY A 185 6.03 2.06 -13.91
N SER A 186 6.71 0.92 -14.09
CA SER A 186 6.78 0.23 -15.38
C SER A 186 5.40 -0.32 -15.81
N LEU A 187 4.66 -0.94 -14.90
CA LEU A 187 3.33 -1.51 -15.15
C LEU A 187 2.30 -0.43 -15.52
N ILE A 188 2.37 0.74 -14.87
CA ILE A 188 1.52 1.89 -15.16
C ILE A 188 1.92 2.56 -16.48
N GLY A 189 3.18 2.39 -16.91
CA GLY A 189 3.73 3.07 -18.09
C GLY A 189 4.04 4.54 -17.82
N ILE A 190 4.58 4.85 -16.64
CA ILE A 190 4.90 6.24 -16.26
C ILE A 190 6.05 6.76 -17.12
N ASP A 191 5.75 7.73 -17.97
CA ASP A 191 6.75 8.54 -18.66
C ASP A 191 7.22 9.69 -17.74
N MET A 192 8.35 9.48 -17.04
CA MET A 192 8.89 10.44 -16.08
C MET A 192 9.16 11.82 -16.69
N ALA A 193 9.47 11.86 -17.98
CA ALA A 193 9.71 13.06 -18.76
C ALA A 193 8.51 14.04 -18.70
N GLN A 194 7.28 13.53 -18.63
CA GLN A 194 6.08 14.36 -18.55
C GLN A 194 5.90 15.04 -17.18
N TRP A 195 6.48 14.46 -16.14
CA TRP A 195 6.29 14.90 -14.76
C TRP A 195 7.50 15.64 -14.18
N TRP A 196 8.69 15.43 -14.74
CA TRP A 196 9.91 16.07 -14.27
C TRP A 196 10.90 16.34 -15.40
N ARG A 197 11.52 17.52 -15.35
CA ARG A 197 12.57 17.95 -16.27
C ARG A 197 13.80 18.43 -15.54
N PRO A 198 15.01 18.13 -16.03
CA PRO A 198 16.22 18.68 -15.46
C PRO A 198 16.32 20.17 -15.82
N THR A 199 16.54 20.99 -14.80
CA THR A 199 16.82 22.43 -14.92
C THR A 199 18.19 22.72 -14.29
N ALA A 200 18.71 23.93 -14.52
CA ALA A 200 19.91 24.39 -13.83
C ALA A 200 19.73 24.29 -12.31
N THR A 201 18.62 24.83 -11.80
CA THR A 201 18.33 24.91 -10.36
C THR A 201 18.06 23.56 -9.70
N ASN A 202 17.34 22.65 -10.37
CA ASN A 202 16.92 21.39 -9.76
C ASN A 202 17.96 20.25 -9.94
N TYR A 203 18.82 20.31 -10.95
CA TYR A 203 19.72 19.21 -11.30
C TYR A 203 21.11 19.67 -11.78
N PHE A 204 21.21 20.43 -12.88
CA PHE A 204 22.50 20.64 -13.55
C PHE A 204 23.53 21.42 -12.73
N ASP A 205 23.11 22.36 -11.87
CA ASP A 205 24.05 23.06 -10.96
C ASP A 205 24.66 22.13 -9.90
N ARG A 206 23.95 21.04 -9.59
CA ARG A 206 24.25 20.12 -8.48
C ARG A 206 25.08 18.92 -8.90
N VAL A 207 25.21 18.66 -10.19
CA VAL A 207 26.05 17.57 -10.74
C VAL A 207 27.39 18.09 -11.23
N SER A 208 28.32 17.19 -11.56
CA SER A 208 29.63 17.59 -12.09
C SER A 208 29.52 18.10 -13.53
N LYS A 209 30.51 18.86 -13.99
CA LYS A 209 30.59 19.30 -15.39
C LYS A 209 30.55 18.10 -16.36
N GLN A 210 31.22 17.00 -16.00
CA GLN A 210 31.27 15.80 -16.81
C GLN A 210 29.88 15.17 -16.99
N VAL A 211 29.09 15.05 -15.91
CA VAL A 211 27.72 14.50 -15.97
C VAL A 211 26.83 15.31 -16.93
N ILE A 212 27.00 16.64 -16.99
CA ILE A 212 26.25 17.47 -17.93
C ILE A 212 26.68 17.18 -19.38
N LEU A 213 28.00 17.04 -19.63
CA LEU A 213 28.53 16.72 -20.95
C LEU A 213 28.14 15.31 -21.42
N ASP A 214 28.05 14.36 -20.50
CA ASP A 214 27.57 13.00 -20.78
C ASP A 214 26.09 13.04 -21.17
N ALA A 215 25.26 13.76 -20.41
CA ALA A 215 23.85 13.96 -20.74
C ALA A 215 23.65 14.60 -22.13
N LEU A 216 24.46 15.61 -22.48
CA LEU A 216 24.44 16.22 -23.82
C LEU A 216 24.87 15.22 -24.91
N THR A 217 25.76 14.30 -24.57
CA THR A 217 26.19 13.22 -25.47
C THR A 217 25.07 12.21 -25.69
N ASP A 218 24.29 11.86 -24.66
CA ASP A 218 23.15 10.94 -24.78
C ASP A 218 22.11 11.41 -25.80
N VAL A 219 21.87 12.73 -25.87
CA VAL A 219 20.80 13.30 -26.70
C VAL A 219 21.27 13.72 -28.10
N GLY A 220 22.48 14.28 -28.21
CA GLY A 220 23.00 14.85 -29.47
C GLY A 220 24.41 14.37 -29.85
N GLY A 221 24.90 13.31 -29.21
CA GLY A 221 26.22 12.74 -29.48
C GLY A 221 27.39 13.63 -29.06
N LEU A 222 28.60 13.14 -29.36
CA LEU A 222 29.84 13.80 -28.98
C LEU A 222 29.97 15.20 -29.59
N GLU A 223 29.40 15.41 -30.78
CA GLU A 223 29.42 16.71 -31.45
C GLU A 223 28.71 17.78 -30.61
N LEU A 224 27.48 17.50 -30.15
CA LEU A 224 26.73 18.44 -29.32
C LEU A 224 27.50 18.73 -28.03
N SER A 225 27.97 17.69 -27.34
CA SER A 225 28.75 17.83 -26.10
C SER A 225 30.03 18.65 -26.28
N SER A 226 30.76 18.44 -27.38
CA SER A 226 32.01 19.15 -27.67
C SER A 226 31.84 20.67 -27.80
N ARG A 227 30.69 21.14 -28.30
CA ARG A 227 30.35 22.57 -28.41
C ARG A 227 30.31 23.27 -27.04
N PHE A 228 30.03 22.50 -25.99
CA PHE A 228 29.90 22.99 -24.62
C PHE A 228 31.11 22.66 -23.73
N ALA A 229 32.11 21.93 -24.23
CA ALA A 229 33.24 21.44 -23.43
C ALA A 229 34.10 22.56 -22.81
N SER A 230 34.23 23.72 -23.47
CA SER A 230 34.98 24.88 -22.95
C SER A 230 34.15 25.82 -22.07
N VAL A 231 32.83 25.63 -22.00
CA VAL A 231 31.91 26.49 -21.24
C VAL A 231 32.12 26.30 -19.73
N LYS A 232 32.01 27.38 -18.96
CA LYS A 232 32.11 27.34 -17.50
C LYS A 232 30.89 26.64 -16.90
N LYS A 233 31.04 25.98 -15.74
CA LYS A 233 29.99 25.13 -15.15
C LYS A 233 28.64 25.85 -14.98
N GLY A 234 28.63 27.08 -14.45
CA GLY A 234 27.37 27.82 -14.25
C GLY A 234 26.63 28.11 -15.56
N ASP A 235 27.36 28.62 -16.57
CA ASP A 235 26.79 28.89 -17.89
C ASP A 235 26.39 27.59 -18.62
N LEU A 236 27.11 26.50 -18.36
CA LEU A 236 26.81 25.18 -18.91
C LEU A 236 25.49 24.63 -18.38
N ALA A 237 25.20 24.77 -17.08
CA ALA A 237 23.94 24.32 -16.49
C ALA A 237 22.72 25.04 -17.11
N MET A 238 22.80 26.36 -17.27
CA MET A 238 21.77 27.15 -17.95
C MET A 238 21.60 26.77 -19.43
N SER A 239 22.72 26.48 -20.10
CA SER A 239 22.69 26.06 -21.50
C SER A 239 22.08 24.67 -21.66
N ALA A 240 22.44 23.73 -20.78
CA ALA A 240 21.87 22.40 -20.74
C ALA A 240 20.36 22.46 -20.52
N GLU A 241 19.88 23.26 -19.57
CA GLU A 241 18.43 23.46 -19.37
C GLU A 241 17.72 23.85 -20.67
N ARG A 242 18.26 24.79 -21.45
CA ARG A 242 17.65 25.18 -22.74
C ARG A 242 17.65 24.05 -23.77
N VAL A 243 18.71 23.24 -23.79
CA VAL A 243 18.81 22.05 -24.66
C VAL A 243 17.73 21.03 -24.26
N PHE A 244 17.64 20.66 -22.99
CA PHE A 244 16.67 19.69 -22.48
C PHE A 244 15.23 20.22 -22.43
N ALA A 245 15.03 21.54 -22.48
CA ALA A 245 13.73 22.17 -22.74
C ALA A 245 13.34 22.20 -24.23
N GLY A 246 14.20 21.71 -25.13
CA GLY A 246 13.96 21.68 -26.58
C GLY A 246 14.03 23.05 -27.27
N THR A 247 14.42 24.12 -26.58
CA THR A 247 14.45 25.49 -27.11
C THR A 247 15.67 25.80 -27.97
N TYR A 248 16.76 25.07 -27.77
CA TYR A 248 18.04 25.33 -28.45
C TYR A 248 18.28 24.44 -29.68
N ILE A 249 17.61 23.29 -29.79
CA ILE A 249 17.92 22.26 -30.79
C ILE A 249 17.06 22.43 -32.05
N THR A 250 17.70 22.51 -33.21
CA THR A 250 17.03 22.59 -34.52
C THR A 250 16.70 21.22 -35.12
N GLU A 251 17.53 20.21 -34.86
CA GLU A 251 17.33 18.84 -35.36
C GLU A 251 16.20 18.13 -34.59
N VAL A 252 15.23 17.59 -35.32
CA VAL A 252 14.01 17.02 -34.72
C VAL A 252 14.35 15.83 -33.82
N GLU A 253 15.18 14.90 -34.29
CA GLU A 253 15.54 13.69 -33.53
C GLU A 253 16.27 14.01 -32.22
N VAL A 254 17.20 14.96 -32.24
CA VAL A 254 17.95 15.39 -31.05
C VAL A 254 17.02 16.13 -30.09
N ARG A 255 16.05 16.90 -30.61
CA ARG A 255 15.04 17.57 -29.80
C ARG A 255 14.13 16.58 -29.10
N GLU A 256 13.65 15.56 -29.80
CA GLU A 256 12.82 14.49 -29.23
C GLU A 256 13.57 13.73 -28.14
N LYS A 257 14.84 13.35 -28.38
CA LYS A 257 15.69 12.73 -27.35
C LYS A 257 15.89 13.63 -26.13
N ALA A 258 16.13 14.93 -26.34
CA ALA A 258 16.27 15.89 -25.25
C ALA A 258 14.98 16.04 -24.43
N LEU A 259 13.83 16.04 -25.10
CA LEU A 259 12.51 16.03 -24.46
C LEU A 259 12.12 14.65 -23.90
N ALA A 260 12.81 13.57 -24.19
CA ALA A 260 12.60 12.28 -23.53
C ALA A 260 13.60 12.06 -22.37
N TRP A 261 14.68 12.83 -22.33
CA TRP A 261 15.77 12.58 -21.40
C TRP A 261 15.40 12.94 -19.96
N VAL A 262 15.69 11.99 -19.08
CA VAL A 262 15.76 12.14 -17.63
C VAL A 262 16.97 11.33 -17.13
N PRO A 263 17.59 11.71 -16.00
CA PRO A 263 18.63 10.91 -15.36
C PRO A 263 18.16 9.48 -15.13
N GLU A 264 19.04 8.51 -15.33
CA GLU A 264 18.70 7.08 -15.19
C GLU A 264 18.05 6.75 -13.84
N VAL A 265 18.56 7.35 -12.77
CA VAL A 265 18.04 7.17 -11.40
C VAL A 265 16.61 7.66 -11.18
N MET A 266 16.08 8.50 -12.07
CA MET A 266 14.70 8.99 -12.03
C MET A 266 13.73 8.08 -12.81
N ARG A 267 14.24 7.12 -13.59
CA ARG A 267 13.39 6.25 -14.43
C ARG A 267 12.87 5.08 -13.60
N PHE A 268 11.60 4.74 -13.80
CA PHE A 268 11.04 3.47 -13.35
C PHE A 268 11.51 2.38 -14.32
N ALA A 269 12.65 1.75 -14.04
CA ALA A 269 13.16 0.64 -14.82
C ALA A 269 12.86 -0.67 -14.12
N SER A 270 12.03 -1.52 -14.71
CA SER A 270 11.95 -2.90 -14.28
C SER A 270 13.29 -3.56 -14.55
N THR A 271 14.02 -3.95 -13.50
CA THR A 271 14.93 -5.08 -13.63
C THR A 271 14.05 -6.28 -13.94
N ALA A 272 13.82 -6.55 -15.23
CA ALA A 272 13.32 -7.86 -15.61
C ALA A 272 14.31 -8.85 -14.98
N PRO A 273 13.87 -9.77 -14.10
CA PRO A 273 14.73 -10.88 -13.79
C PRO A 273 15.01 -11.52 -15.15
N GLU A 274 16.28 -11.67 -15.52
CA GLU A 274 16.63 -12.69 -16.49
C GLU A 274 15.99 -13.95 -15.93
N ALA A 275 14.92 -14.40 -16.60
CA ALA A 275 14.32 -15.68 -16.32
C ALA A 275 15.43 -16.67 -16.65
N GLY A 276 16.24 -16.99 -15.65
CA GLY A 276 17.17 -18.10 -15.72
C GLY A 276 16.35 -19.27 -16.18
N GLU A 277 16.66 -19.78 -17.36
CA GLU A 277 16.21 -21.09 -17.78
C GLU A 277 16.51 -22.03 -16.62
N VAL A 278 15.46 -22.42 -15.90
CA VAL A 278 15.56 -23.51 -14.95
C VAL A 278 15.70 -24.72 -15.84
N ASP A 279 16.94 -25.06 -16.15
CA ASP A 279 17.29 -26.31 -16.80
C ASP A 279 16.91 -27.40 -15.81
N ILE A 280 15.71 -27.96 -15.99
CA ILE A 280 15.25 -29.10 -15.21
C ILE A 280 16.06 -30.29 -15.73
N ASP A 281 17.20 -30.55 -15.07
CA ASP A 281 18.02 -31.73 -15.30
C ASP A 281 17.22 -32.98 -14.93
N ALA A 282 16.55 -33.52 -15.94
CA ALA A 282 15.90 -34.82 -15.91
C ALA A 282 16.97 -35.90 -16.16
N SER A 283 17.91 -36.09 -15.24
CA SER A 283 18.82 -37.23 -15.27
C SER A 283 19.18 -37.75 -13.88
N ASP A 284 18.18 -38.21 -13.14
CA ASP A 284 18.39 -39.30 -12.17
C ASP A 284 17.19 -40.26 -12.22
N ALA A 285 17.14 -41.00 -13.33
CA ALA A 285 16.34 -42.21 -13.47
C ALA A 285 17.27 -43.42 -13.33
N GLU A 286 17.46 -43.90 -12.12
CA GLU A 286 18.00 -45.24 -11.87
C GLU A 286 16.85 -46.27 -11.91
N PRO A 287 16.93 -47.35 -12.72
CA PRO A 287 15.90 -48.35 -12.82
C PRO A 287 16.11 -49.52 -11.85
N GLY A 288 15.07 -49.83 -11.08
CA GLY A 288 14.66 -51.19 -10.74
C GLY A 288 15.29 -51.84 -9.49
N VAL A 289 14.45 -52.24 -8.54
CA VAL A 289 14.27 -53.66 -8.15
C VAL A 289 12.84 -53.86 -7.64
N ASP A 290 12.23 -54.93 -8.14
CA ASP A 290 10.91 -55.49 -7.83
C ASP A 290 10.61 -55.68 -6.34
N GLY A 291 9.32 -55.60 -5.96
CA GLY A 291 8.88 -56.17 -4.68
C GLY A 291 7.51 -55.73 -4.17
N GLU A 292 6.47 -56.45 -4.61
CA GLU A 292 5.24 -56.75 -3.87
C GLU A 292 4.16 -55.65 -3.69
N ILE A 293 3.10 -55.88 -4.46
CA ILE A 293 1.73 -55.41 -4.27
C ILE A 293 1.20 -55.87 -2.90
N HIS A 294 0.74 -54.93 -2.07
CA HIS A 294 -0.29 -55.22 -1.08
C HIS A 294 -1.27 -54.05 -0.92
N THR A 295 -2.44 -54.18 -1.53
CA THR A 295 -3.65 -53.42 -1.15
C THR A 295 -4.36 -54.13 -0.01
N PRO A 296 -4.74 -53.45 1.08
CA PRO A 296 -5.78 -53.95 1.98
C PRO A 296 -7.13 -53.32 1.62
N ARG A 297 -8.02 -54.20 1.18
CA ARG A 297 -9.45 -53.99 0.95
C ARG A 297 -10.18 -53.82 2.29
N GLU A 298 -11.28 -53.06 2.24
CA GLU A 298 -12.29 -52.90 3.29
C GLU A 298 -12.67 -54.21 4.01
N LEU A 299 -12.91 -54.12 5.33
CA LEU A 299 -13.85 -54.99 6.04
C LEU A 299 -14.53 -54.20 7.16
N ALA A 300 -15.85 -54.25 7.12
CA ALA A 300 -16.78 -53.69 8.09
C ALA A 300 -16.71 -54.39 9.45
N ALA A 301 -16.93 -53.60 10.51
CA ALA A 301 -17.70 -53.94 11.71
C ALA A 301 -18.15 -52.63 12.38
#